data_AF-A0AAD7VC84-F1
#
_entry.id   AF-A0AAD7VC84-F1
#
_cell.length_a   1.000
_cell.length_b   1.000
_cell.length_c   1.000
_cell.angle_alpha   90.00
_cell.angle_beta   90.00
_cell.angle_gamma   90.00
#
_symmetry.space_group_name_H-M   'P 1'
#
loop_
_entity.id
_entity.type
_entity.pdbx_description
1 polymer ?
#
loop_
_entity_poly.entity_id
_entity_poly.type
_entity_poly.pdbx_seq_one_letter_code
_entity_poly.pdbx_strand_id
1 'polypeptide(L)'
;MSEKRPNPYLPNEHDQQQRPKAKRHKNDNTKHLGGGASAVVYRDPKKAQKPKQNHFMYGNYANYYSNRRNLQLTADPRLELLDASLFEGKRVLDIGCNSGNISITIAMEYDAAHVVGVDIDPTLINKAEQQLRVAYSLKDPKDEHKHIMDISMRFHYFPRSLCSMFGYIPMTLPPNTQRYQFPHNIKFEAADWMDQEVRPEEYDTILALSITKWIHIHRGDHGMKVFFKRIYKALKPNGVLVLEIQPFDTYERRAKKDETTMAMFESIEFVPDQFHEFLMDTVGFSSYKTLKVPEGHKGFERPLTIYTK
;
A
#
# COMPACT_ATOMS: atom_id res chain seq x y z
N MET A 1 3.51 -47.84 -43.89
CA MET A 1 4.69 -47.11 -43.40
C MET A 1 4.47 -45.64 -43.69
N SER A 2 4.45 -44.76 -42.67
CA SER A 2 4.27 -43.32 -42.85
C SER A 2 5.44 -42.58 -42.21
N GLU A 3 6.29 -41.96 -43.02
CA GLU A 3 7.39 -41.16 -42.53
C GLU A 3 6.86 -39.85 -41.93
N LYS A 4 7.17 -39.60 -40.65
CA LYS A 4 6.87 -38.32 -40.01
C LYS A 4 7.84 -37.27 -40.56
N ARG A 5 7.30 -36.17 -41.10
CA ARG A 5 8.12 -35.00 -41.46
C ARG A 5 8.76 -34.41 -40.19
N PRO A 6 10.07 -34.08 -40.20
CA PRO A 6 10.76 -33.56 -39.02
C PRO A 6 10.32 -32.12 -38.67
N ASN A 7 10.41 -31.79 -37.38
CA ASN A 7 10.08 -30.46 -36.86
C ASN A 7 11.21 -29.46 -37.17
N PRO A 8 10.95 -28.35 -37.90
CA PRO A 8 11.98 -27.41 -38.33
C PRO A 8 12.59 -26.55 -37.20
N TYR A 9 12.09 -26.67 -35.96
CA TYR A 9 12.57 -25.90 -34.80
C TYR A 9 13.41 -26.71 -33.79
N LEU A 10 13.73 -27.97 -34.10
CA LEU A 10 14.69 -28.76 -33.32
C LEU A 10 16.08 -28.73 -33.97
N PRO A 11 17.18 -28.49 -33.23
CA PRO A 11 18.53 -28.58 -33.78
C PRO A 11 18.86 -30.01 -34.23
N ASN A 12 19.46 -30.16 -35.41
CA ASN A 12 19.94 -31.45 -35.90
C ASN A 12 21.07 -31.99 -35.02
N GLU A 13 21.10 -33.31 -34.77
CA GLU A 13 22.09 -33.94 -33.88
C GLU A 13 23.55 -33.83 -34.35
N HIS A 14 23.78 -33.48 -35.62
CA HIS A 14 25.12 -33.23 -36.16
C HIS A 14 25.72 -31.86 -35.76
N ASP A 15 24.95 -30.95 -35.16
CA ASP A 15 25.42 -29.59 -34.83
C ASP A 15 26.07 -29.46 -33.44
N GLN A 16 26.30 -30.58 -32.74
CA GLN A 16 26.87 -30.62 -31.39
C GLN A 16 28.42 -30.63 -31.33
N GLN A 17 29.12 -30.75 -32.47
CA GLN A 17 30.57 -30.92 -32.50
C GLN A 17 31.37 -29.72 -33.07
N GLN A 18 31.06 -28.48 -32.65
CA GLN A 18 32.05 -27.38 -32.69
C GLN A 18 31.73 -26.11 -31.87
N ARG A 19 31.05 -26.22 -30.71
CA ARG A 19 30.91 -25.05 -29.80
C ARG A 19 32.19 -24.87 -28.96
N PRO A 20 32.93 -23.75 -29.08
CA PRO A 20 34.08 -23.50 -28.22
C PRO A 20 33.62 -23.35 -26.76
N LYS A 21 34.27 -24.06 -25.84
CA LYS A 21 33.96 -23.99 -24.40
C LYS A 21 34.23 -22.58 -23.89
N ALA A 22 33.16 -21.83 -23.58
CA ALA A 22 33.27 -20.53 -22.94
C ALA A 22 33.97 -20.67 -21.58
N LYS A 23 35.24 -20.25 -21.50
CA LYS A 23 35.95 -20.14 -20.22
C LYS A 23 35.26 -19.07 -19.39
N ARG A 24 34.90 -19.40 -18.14
CA ARG A 24 34.45 -18.40 -17.15
C ARG A 24 35.57 -17.37 -16.95
N HIS A 25 35.40 -16.16 -17.49
CA HIS A 25 36.20 -15.03 -17.06
C HIS A 25 35.91 -14.74 -15.58
N LYS A 26 36.94 -14.86 -14.75
CA LYS A 26 36.95 -14.17 -13.45
C LYS A 26 37.06 -12.67 -13.72
N ASN A 27 36.50 -11.85 -12.83
CA ASN A 27 36.50 -10.39 -12.91
C ASN A 27 37.86 -9.84 -13.32
N ASP A 28 37.90 -9.18 -14.48
CA ASP A 28 39.05 -8.37 -14.89
C ASP A 28 38.62 -6.90 -14.86
N ASN A 29 39.40 -6.08 -14.15
CA ASN A 29 39.02 -4.71 -13.76
C ASN A 29 39.89 -3.67 -14.50
N THR A 30 40.27 -3.99 -15.74
CA THR A 30 41.27 -3.27 -16.54
C THR A 30 40.63 -2.32 -17.55
N LYS A 31 40.61 -1.02 -17.22
CA LYS A 31 40.26 0.05 -18.17
C LYS A 31 41.22 0.04 -19.36
N HIS A 32 40.70 -0.15 -20.57
CA HIS A 32 41.48 -0.05 -21.79
C HIS A 32 41.64 1.44 -22.17
N LEU A 33 42.88 1.85 -22.44
CA LEU A 33 43.26 3.23 -22.79
C LEU A 33 44.05 3.24 -24.09
N GLY A 34 43.79 4.21 -24.96
CA GLY A 34 44.59 4.46 -26.16
C GLY A 34 44.15 5.73 -26.87
N GLY A 35 45.00 6.76 -26.86
CA GLY A 35 44.85 7.95 -27.72
C GLY A 35 45.01 9.30 -27.02
N GLY A 36 46.24 9.83 -26.98
CA GLY A 36 46.49 11.26 -26.73
C GLY A 36 46.99 11.63 -25.33
N ALA A 37 48.13 12.33 -25.27
CA ALA A 37 48.77 12.73 -24.03
C ALA A 37 48.16 14.01 -23.43
N SER A 38 47.30 13.86 -22.42
CA SER A 38 47.11 14.79 -21.30
C SER A 38 46.18 14.16 -20.29
N ALA A 39 46.74 13.57 -19.22
CA ALA A 39 45.97 12.89 -18.18
C ALA A 39 45.24 13.90 -17.27
N VAL A 40 44.12 14.45 -17.74
CA VAL A 40 43.15 15.13 -16.88
C VAL A 40 42.62 14.08 -15.90
N VAL A 41 43.09 14.12 -14.66
CA VAL A 41 42.59 13.27 -13.59
C VAL A 41 41.15 13.69 -13.30
N TYR A 42 40.19 13.00 -13.91
CA TYR A 42 38.78 13.13 -13.57
C TYR A 42 38.59 12.60 -12.14
N ARG A 43 38.77 13.49 -11.17
CA ARG A 43 38.25 13.29 -9.82
C ARG A 43 36.74 13.36 -9.95
N ASP A 44 36.12 12.18 -10.02
CA ASP A 44 34.68 12.00 -9.89
C ASP A 44 34.21 12.91 -8.75
N PRO A 45 33.34 13.91 -9.01
CA PRO A 45 32.99 14.90 -8.00
C PRO A 45 32.44 14.14 -6.81
N LYS A 46 33.15 14.21 -5.66
CA LYS A 46 32.77 13.52 -4.42
C LYS A 46 31.28 13.77 -4.24
N LYS A 47 30.45 12.73 -4.43
CA LYS A 47 28.99 12.86 -4.38
C LYS A 47 28.69 13.62 -3.11
N ALA A 48 28.20 14.86 -3.26
CA ALA A 48 27.82 15.68 -2.12
C ALA A 48 26.92 14.78 -1.29
N GLN A 49 27.30 14.54 -0.03
CA GLN A 49 26.47 13.71 0.84
C GLN A 49 25.14 14.44 0.93
N LYS A 50 24.14 13.98 0.17
CA LYS A 50 22.78 14.51 0.28
C LYS A 50 22.47 14.44 1.78
N PRO A 51 21.99 15.54 2.39
CA PRO A 51 21.66 15.51 3.80
C PRO A 51 20.79 14.29 4.04
N LYS A 52 21.10 13.51 5.09
CA LYS A 52 20.32 12.33 5.47
C LYS A 52 18.95 12.81 5.94
N GLN A 53 18.06 13.15 5.01
CA GLN A 53 16.67 13.36 5.31
C GLN A 53 16.18 12.10 6.02
N ASN A 54 15.58 12.28 7.19
CA ASN A 54 14.99 11.21 7.97
C ASN A 54 13.76 10.69 7.20
N HIS A 55 14.00 9.84 6.20
CA HIS A 55 13.07 9.47 5.12
C HIS A 55 11.78 8.78 5.61
N PHE A 56 11.66 8.50 6.91
CA PHE A 56 10.54 7.79 7.54
C PHE A 56 9.97 8.54 8.78
N MET A 57 10.05 9.87 8.79
CA MET A 57 9.67 10.72 9.94
C MET A 57 8.20 10.53 10.35
N TYR A 58 7.29 10.36 9.38
CA TYR A 58 5.86 10.13 9.59
C TYR A 58 5.47 8.64 9.59
N GLY A 59 6.45 7.74 9.62
CA GLY A 59 6.18 6.29 9.54
C GLY A 59 5.92 5.77 8.13
N ASN A 60 6.20 6.57 7.10
CA ASN A 60 6.05 6.32 5.67
C ASN A 60 7.03 5.25 5.12
N TYR A 61 7.13 4.08 5.76
CA TYR A 61 8.03 3.00 5.36
C TYR A 61 7.60 2.36 4.03
N ALA A 62 8.45 2.47 2.99
CA ALA A 62 8.19 1.87 1.68
C ALA A 62 7.98 0.34 1.69
N ASN A 63 8.53 -0.35 2.69
CA ASN A 63 8.47 -1.81 2.87
C ASN A 63 7.54 -2.22 4.03
N TYR A 64 6.58 -1.37 4.41
CA TYR A 64 5.67 -1.63 5.54
C TYR A 64 4.93 -2.96 5.39
N TYR A 65 4.20 -3.16 4.29
CA TYR A 65 3.38 -4.37 4.07
C TYR A 65 4.18 -5.66 3.79
N SER A 66 5.42 -5.56 3.29
CA SER A 66 6.30 -6.74 3.14
C SER A 66 6.87 -7.19 4.49
N ASN A 67 7.16 -6.24 5.38
CA ASN A 67 7.62 -6.54 6.73
C ASN A 67 6.48 -7.03 7.62
N ARG A 68 5.27 -6.47 7.44
CA ARG A 68 4.08 -6.81 8.25
C ARG A 68 3.54 -8.21 7.96
N ARG A 69 3.37 -8.57 6.68
CA ARG A 69 2.70 -9.83 6.29
C ARG A 69 3.48 -11.11 6.59
N ASN A 70 4.79 -11.02 6.91
CA ASN A 70 5.72 -12.14 6.70
C ASN A 70 5.83 -12.50 5.21
N LEU A 71 6.95 -13.10 4.76
CA LEU A 71 7.12 -13.51 3.35
C LEU A 71 6.24 -14.73 2.97
N GLN A 72 5.41 -15.21 3.90
CA GLN A 72 4.60 -16.41 3.79
C GLN A 72 3.10 -16.14 3.58
N LEU A 73 2.58 -14.96 3.96
CA LEU A 73 1.16 -14.65 3.81
C LEU A 73 0.88 -13.86 2.52
N THR A 74 -0.15 -14.31 1.81
CA THR A 74 -0.65 -13.65 0.60
C THR A 74 -1.47 -12.40 0.94
N ALA A 75 -2.37 -12.50 1.93
CA ALA A 75 -3.22 -11.44 2.44
C ALA A 75 -2.59 -10.67 3.64
N ASP A 76 -3.21 -9.56 4.05
CA ASP A 76 -2.91 -8.88 5.33
C ASP A 76 -3.81 -9.46 6.43
N PRO A 77 -3.27 -10.00 7.54
CA PRO A 77 -4.05 -10.65 8.60
C PRO A 77 -5.18 -9.79 9.20
N ARG A 78 -5.10 -8.46 9.08
CA ARG A 78 -6.17 -7.57 9.55
C ARG A 78 -7.46 -7.77 8.76
N LEU A 79 -7.37 -8.07 7.46
CA LEU A 79 -8.54 -8.24 6.59
C LEU A 79 -9.32 -9.51 6.93
N GLU A 80 -8.64 -10.58 7.37
CA GLU A 80 -9.28 -11.84 7.78
C GLU A 80 -10.18 -11.69 9.02
N LEU A 81 -10.02 -10.61 9.79
CA LEU A 81 -10.83 -10.29 10.96
C LEU A 81 -11.98 -9.32 10.66
N LEU A 82 -11.97 -8.66 9.49
CA LEU A 82 -12.89 -7.60 9.13
C LEU A 82 -14.01 -8.16 8.26
N ASP A 83 -15.24 -8.07 8.76
CA ASP A 83 -16.43 -8.56 8.07
C ASP A 83 -16.69 -7.76 6.78
N ALA A 84 -17.11 -8.44 5.71
CA ALA A 84 -17.33 -7.81 4.42
C ALA A 84 -18.44 -6.74 4.43
N SER A 85 -19.41 -6.83 5.34
CA SER A 85 -20.47 -5.82 5.53
C SER A 85 -19.94 -4.44 5.94
N LEU A 86 -18.70 -4.34 6.42
CA LEU A 86 -17.99 -3.08 6.68
C LEU A 86 -17.63 -2.33 5.38
N PHE A 87 -17.67 -3.00 4.23
CA PHE A 87 -17.14 -2.50 2.97
C PHE A 87 -18.12 -2.64 1.80
N GLU A 88 -18.95 -3.68 1.75
CA GLU A 88 -19.88 -3.95 0.65
C GLU A 88 -20.82 -2.76 0.40
N GLY A 89 -20.76 -2.18 -0.80
CA GLY A 89 -21.53 -0.99 -1.17
C GLY A 89 -21.21 0.29 -0.38
N LYS A 90 -20.15 0.30 0.44
CA LYS A 90 -19.78 1.42 1.32
C LYS A 90 -18.83 2.43 0.66
N ARG A 91 -18.85 3.67 1.16
CA ARG A 91 -17.79 4.67 0.96
C ARG A 91 -16.76 4.53 2.09
N VAL A 92 -15.54 4.17 1.72
CA VAL A 92 -14.43 3.86 2.63
C VAL A 92 -13.34 4.94 2.53
N LEU A 93 -12.80 5.37 3.67
CA LEU A 93 -11.57 6.17 3.76
C LEU A 93 -10.48 5.36 4.47
N ASP A 94 -9.26 5.34 3.95
CA ASP A 94 -8.08 4.71 4.54
C ASP A 94 -7.02 5.77 4.84
N ILE A 95 -6.89 6.15 6.12
CA ILE A 95 -6.02 7.25 6.57
C ILE A 95 -4.64 6.69 6.94
N GLY A 96 -3.62 7.10 6.19
CA GLY A 96 -2.29 6.52 6.25
C GLY A 96 -2.20 5.22 5.44
N CYS A 97 -2.81 5.19 4.25
CA CYS A 97 -2.91 3.98 3.42
C CYS A 97 -1.54 3.41 2.99
N ASN A 98 -0.45 4.15 3.18
CA ASN A 98 0.91 3.83 2.75
C ASN A 98 0.89 3.56 1.23
N SER A 99 1.41 2.42 0.80
CA SER A 99 1.44 2.00 -0.60
C SER A 99 0.17 1.27 -1.05
N GLY A 100 -0.95 1.45 -0.33
CA GLY A 100 -2.31 1.17 -0.80
C GLY A 100 -2.77 -0.29 -0.70
N ASN A 101 -1.98 -1.21 -0.14
CA ASN A 101 -2.26 -2.65 -0.17
C ASN A 101 -3.61 -3.05 0.45
N ILE A 102 -4.00 -2.48 1.60
CA ILE A 102 -5.33 -2.72 2.20
C ILE A 102 -6.43 -2.09 1.36
N SER A 103 -6.33 -0.79 1.06
CA SER A 103 -7.32 -0.06 0.26
C SER A 103 -7.59 -0.69 -1.12
N ILE A 104 -6.56 -1.19 -1.83
CA ILE A 104 -6.72 -1.95 -3.09
C ILE A 104 -7.49 -3.25 -2.86
N THR A 105 -7.16 -4.00 -1.80
CA THR A 105 -7.82 -5.28 -1.52
C THR A 105 -9.31 -5.06 -1.19
N ILE A 106 -9.63 -4.02 -0.40
CA ILE A 106 -11.02 -3.63 -0.09
C ILE A 106 -11.77 -3.23 -1.37
N ALA A 107 -11.16 -2.41 -2.22
CA ALA A 107 -11.78 -2.00 -3.49
C ALA A 107 -11.97 -3.17 -4.48
N MET A 108 -11.09 -4.19 -4.44
CA MET A 108 -11.03 -5.27 -5.42
C MET A 108 -11.87 -6.50 -5.06
N GLU A 109 -11.90 -6.87 -3.78
CA GLU A 109 -12.46 -8.14 -3.28
C GLU A 109 -13.70 -7.97 -2.39
N TYR A 110 -13.90 -6.79 -1.79
CA TYR A 110 -14.99 -6.53 -0.84
C TYR A 110 -16.12 -5.65 -1.41
N ASP A 111 -16.17 -5.53 -2.75
CA ASP A 111 -17.23 -4.83 -3.52
C ASP A 111 -17.65 -3.47 -2.94
N ALA A 112 -16.65 -2.69 -2.49
CA ALA A 112 -16.85 -1.34 -1.97
C ALA A 112 -17.27 -0.36 -3.07
N ALA A 113 -18.26 0.48 -2.78
CA ALA A 113 -18.78 1.45 -3.74
C ALA A 113 -17.76 2.55 -4.08
N HIS A 114 -16.94 2.96 -3.10
CA HIS A 114 -15.84 3.89 -3.32
C HIS A 114 -14.81 3.81 -2.19
N VAL A 115 -13.51 3.82 -2.52
CA VAL A 115 -12.39 3.82 -1.56
C VAL A 115 -11.49 5.04 -1.80
N VAL A 116 -11.11 5.74 -0.73
CA VAL A 116 -10.12 6.82 -0.75
C VAL A 116 -8.94 6.43 0.12
N GLY A 117 -7.77 6.23 -0.47
CA GLY A 117 -6.52 6.11 0.30
C GLY A 117 -5.82 7.46 0.41
N VAL A 118 -5.53 7.92 1.63
CA VAL A 118 -4.78 9.17 1.86
C VAL A 118 -3.47 8.83 2.58
N ASP A 119 -2.36 9.36 2.09
CA ASP A 119 -1.05 9.29 2.75
C ASP A 119 -0.26 10.59 2.52
N ILE A 120 0.57 10.95 3.49
CA ILE A 120 1.37 12.18 3.44
C ILE A 120 2.55 12.09 2.45
N ASP A 121 3.01 10.89 2.11
CA ASP A 121 4.15 10.69 1.21
C ASP A 121 3.70 10.49 -0.25
N PRO A 122 3.92 11.46 -1.16
CA PRO A 122 3.58 11.32 -2.58
C PRO A 122 4.33 10.15 -3.25
N THR A 123 5.47 9.71 -2.72
CA THR A 123 6.20 8.54 -3.22
C THR A 123 5.43 7.24 -2.94
N LEU A 124 4.79 7.13 -1.78
CA LEU A 124 3.96 5.99 -1.42
C LEU A 124 2.65 5.98 -2.20
N ILE A 125 2.05 7.14 -2.42
CA ILE A 125 0.87 7.30 -3.28
C ILE A 125 1.17 6.93 -4.72
N ASN A 126 2.29 7.38 -5.28
CA ASN A 126 2.76 6.91 -6.59
C ASN A 126 2.97 5.39 -6.61
N LYS A 127 3.48 4.78 -5.54
CA LYS A 127 3.60 3.31 -5.43
C LYS A 127 2.24 2.62 -5.31
N ALA A 128 1.25 3.20 -4.63
CA ALA A 128 -0.12 2.70 -4.55
C ALA A 128 -0.79 2.69 -5.94
N GLU A 129 -0.65 3.77 -6.68
CA GLU A 129 -1.11 3.93 -8.06
C GLU A 129 -0.45 2.94 -9.05
N GLN A 130 0.80 2.54 -8.82
CA GLN A 130 1.44 1.44 -9.56
C GLN A 130 0.90 0.08 -9.12
N GLN A 131 0.70 -0.15 -7.82
CA GLN A 131 0.13 -1.41 -7.32
C GLN A 131 -1.32 -1.62 -7.77
N LEU A 132 -2.12 -0.56 -7.91
CA LEU A 132 -3.47 -0.60 -8.45
C LEU A 132 -3.48 -1.09 -9.91
N ARG A 133 -2.57 -0.57 -10.74
CA ARG A 133 -2.35 -1.04 -12.13
C ARG A 133 -1.92 -2.51 -12.20
N VAL A 134 -1.01 -2.92 -11.31
CA VAL A 134 -0.58 -4.32 -11.20
C VAL A 134 -1.76 -5.22 -10.82
N ALA A 135 -2.52 -4.85 -9.79
CA ALA A 135 -3.67 -5.61 -9.32
C ALA A 135 -4.76 -5.73 -10.41
N TYR A 136 -5.09 -4.63 -11.07
CA TYR A 136 -6.05 -4.62 -12.19
C TYR A 136 -5.59 -5.49 -13.36
N SER A 137 -4.32 -5.37 -13.78
CA SER A 137 -3.77 -6.16 -14.89
C SER A 137 -3.58 -7.65 -14.57
N LEU A 138 -3.68 -8.05 -13.30
CA LEU A 138 -3.52 -9.43 -12.84
C LEU A 138 -4.82 -10.04 -12.29
N LYS A 139 -5.94 -9.31 -12.31
CA LYS A 139 -7.25 -9.78 -11.84
C LYS A 139 -7.79 -10.81 -12.84
N ASP A 140 -7.95 -12.04 -12.40
CA ASP A 140 -8.62 -13.09 -13.18
C ASP A 140 -10.13 -12.79 -13.25
N PRO A 141 -10.83 -13.11 -14.35
CA PRO A 141 -12.28 -13.04 -14.38
C PRO A 141 -12.83 -14.06 -13.37
N LYS A 142 -13.84 -13.67 -12.58
CA LYS A 142 -14.59 -14.64 -11.76
C LYS A 142 -15.10 -15.76 -12.69
N ASP A 143 -15.00 -17.02 -12.25
CA ASP A 143 -14.94 -18.21 -13.12
C ASP A 143 -16.18 -18.51 -13.99
N GLU A 144 -17.25 -17.73 -13.85
CA GLU A 144 -18.57 -17.97 -14.44
C GLU A 144 -18.60 -17.99 -15.97
N HIS A 145 -17.59 -17.42 -16.65
CA HIS A 145 -17.55 -17.27 -18.11
C HIS A 145 -16.28 -17.78 -18.80
N LYS A 146 -15.39 -18.54 -18.14
CA LYS A 146 -14.12 -19.02 -18.76
C LYS A 146 -14.29 -19.86 -20.04
N HIS A 147 -15.49 -20.35 -20.33
CA HIS A 147 -15.80 -21.18 -21.51
C HIS A 147 -16.57 -20.47 -22.62
N ILE A 148 -16.99 -19.21 -22.45
CA ILE A 148 -17.64 -18.43 -23.51
C ILE A 148 -16.65 -17.39 -24.02
N MET A 149 -16.21 -17.55 -25.27
CA MET A 149 -15.42 -16.52 -25.94
C MET A 149 -16.30 -15.27 -26.09
N ASP A 150 -15.97 -14.20 -25.37
CA ASP A 150 -16.72 -12.95 -25.44
C ASP A 150 -16.52 -12.26 -26.80
N ILE A 151 -17.41 -12.57 -27.74
CA ILE A 151 -17.46 -12.00 -29.08
C ILE A 151 -17.62 -10.46 -29.03
N SER A 152 -18.15 -9.91 -27.93
CA SER A 152 -18.31 -8.46 -27.76
C SER A 152 -17.03 -7.74 -27.31
N MET A 153 -15.96 -8.49 -26.98
CA MET A 153 -14.70 -7.99 -26.42
C MET A 153 -14.89 -7.01 -25.25
N ARG A 154 -15.92 -7.18 -24.42
CA ARG A 154 -16.17 -6.32 -23.25
C ARG A 154 -15.30 -6.76 -22.07
N PHE A 155 -15.12 -8.07 -21.90
CA PHE A 155 -14.25 -8.64 -20.87
C PHE A 155 -12.79 -8.73 -21.36
N HIS A 156 -12.06 -7.62 -21.25
CA HIS A 156 -10.63 -7.56 -21.50
C HIS A 156 -9.83 -8.21 -20.38
N TYR A 157 -9.89 -9.55 -20.27
CA TYR A 157 -8.86 -10.26 -19.52
C TYR A 157 -7.50 -9.97 -20.15
N PHE A 158 -6.54 -9.59 -19.31
CA PHE A 158 -5.18 -9.28 -19.73
C PHE A 158 -4.23 -10.33 -19.14
N PRO A 159 -3.95 -11.43 -19.86
CA PRO A 159 -3.11 -12.51 -19.36
C PRO A 159 -1.77 -12.02 -18.81
N ARG A 160 -1.25 -12.72 -17.80
CA ARG A 160 0.05 -12.41 -17.17
C ARG A 160 1.22 -12.29 -18.16
N SER A 161 1.16 -13.02 -19.27
CA SER A 161 2.12 -12.92 -20.37
C SER A 161 2.09 -11.55 -21.07
N LEU A 162 0.92 -10.94 -21.24
CA LEU A 162 0.79 -9.60 -21.82
C LEU A 162 1.41 -8.53 -20.90
N CYS A 163 1.28 -8.66 -19.58
CA CYS A 163 2.01 -7.80 -18.63
C CYS A 163 3.53 -7.83 -18.85
N SER A 164 4.09 -9.00 -19.20
CA SER A 164 5.53 -9.16 -19.49
C SER A 164 5.93 -8.63 -20.87
N MET A 165 5.03 -8.67 -21.86
CA MET A 165 5.32 -8.25 -23.24
C MET A 165 5.07 -6.76 -23.49
N PHE A 166 4.01 -6.20 -22.89
CA PHE A 166 3.47 -4.88 -23.21
C PHE A 166 3.36 -3.93 -22.00
N GLY A 167 3.67 -4.41 -20.79
CA GLY A 167 3.47 -3.66 -19.55
C GLY A 167 2.03 -3.75 -19.03
N TYR A 168 1.72 -2.97 -17.99
CA TYR A 168 0.41 -2.98 -17.32
C TYR A 168 -0.65 -2.18 -18.07
N ILE A 169 -1.93 -2.53 -17.89
CA ILE A 169 -3.06 -1.83 -18.51
C ILE A 169 -3.06 -0.35 -18.08
N PRO A 170 -3.22 0.61 -19.01
CA PRO A 170 -3.38 2.02 -18.64
C PRO A 170 -4.73 2.27 -17.95
N MET A 171 -4.73 3.10 -16.92
CA MET A 171 -5.92 3.44 -16.12
C MET A 171 -6.89 4.44 -16.79
N THR A 172 -6.71 4.71 -18.09
CA THR A 172 -7.51 5.67 -18.85
C THR A 172 -8.89 5.09 -19.13
N LEU A 173 -9.92 5.62 -18.45
CA LEU A 173 -11.32 5.29 -18.64
C LEU A 173 -11.78 5.52 -20.10
N PRO A 174 -12.33 4.51 -20.80
CA PRO A 174 -13.25 4.74 -21.91
C PRO A 174 -14.43 5.63 -21.47
N PRO A 175 -15.00 6.48 -22.36
CA PRO A 175 -15.99 7.50 -21.96
C PRO A 175 -17.24 6.99 -21.23
N ASN A 176 -17.63 5.73 -21.43
CA ASN A 176 -18.86 5.13 -20.90
C ASN A 176 -18.63 4.11 -19.76
N THR A 177 -17.42 4.02 -19.21
CA THR A 177 -17.11 3.03 -18.16
C THR A 177 -17.71 3.42 -16.81
N GLN A 178 -18.41 2.48 -16.16
CA GLN A 178 -19.00 2.70 -14.84
C GLN A 178 -17.92 2.93 -13.78
N ARG A 179 -17.96 4.07 -13.10
CA ARG A 179 -16.96 4.47 -12.09
C ARG A 179 -17.10 3.75 -10.73
N TYR A 180 -18.07 2.85 -10.59
CA TYR A 180 -18.43 2.19 -9.33
C TYR A 180 -17.89 0.75 -9.22
N GLN A 181 -17.04 0.32 -10.17
CA GLN A 181 -16.40 -1.00 -10.16
C GLN A 181 -14.88 -0.86 -10.11
N PHE A 182 -14.20 -1.87 -9.57
CA PHE A 182 -12.75 -1.97 -9.61
C PHE A 182 -12.24 -1.97 -11.06
N PRO A 183 -11.24 -1.14 -11.42
CA PRO A 183 -10.31 -0.42 -10.55
C PRO A 183 -10.65 1.07 -10.37
N HIS A 184 -11.87 1.49 -10.73
CA HIS A 184 -12.32 2.88 -10.77
C HIS A 184 -13.08 3.33 -9.51
N ASN A 185 -13.50 2.36 -8.67
CA ASN A 185 -14.04 2.59 -7.34
C ASN A 185 -12.97 2.96 -6.29
N ILE A 186 -11.74 3.29 -6.69
CA ILE A 186 -10.66 3.67 -5.78
C ILE A 186 -9.88 4.86 -6.33
N LYS A 187 -9.47 5.77 -5.42
CA LYS A 187 -8.51 6.84 -5.70
C LYS A 187 -7.50 6.99 -4.55
N PHE A 188 -6.33 7.51 -4.88
CA PHE A 188 -5.29 7.86 -3.92
C PHE A 188 -5.00 9.36 -3.88
N GLU A 189 -4.74 9.91 -2.70
CA GLU A 189 -4.42 11.33 -2.49
C GLU A 189 -3.15 11.50 -1.65
N ALA A 190 -2.22 12.31 -2.15
CA ALA A 190 -1.01 12.71 -1.44
C ALA A 190 -1.27 13.99 -0.64
N ALA A 191 -1.59 13.83 0.64
CA ALA A 191 -1.93 14.93 1.54
C ALA A 191 -1.77 14.53 3.02
N ASP A 192 -1.54 15.52 3.89
CA ASP A 192 -1.83 15.33 5.31
C ASP A 192 -3.35 15.45 5.52
N TRP A 193 -3.99 14.34 5.86
CA TRP A 193 -5.44 14.31 6.11
C TRP A 193 -5.87 15.22 7.27
N MET A 194 -4.97 15.60 8.18
CA MET A 194 -5.28 16.55 9.26
C MET A 194 -5.49 17.99 8.78
N ASP A 195 -4.93 18.36 7.64
CA ASP A 195 -4.98 19.72 7.10
C ASP A 195 -6.02 19.88 5.97
N GLN A 196 -6.57 18.78 5.45
CA GLN A 196 -7.67 18.80 4.48
C GLN A 196 -8.98 19.34 5.06
N GLU A 197 -9.94 19.72 4.20
CA GLU A 197 -11.31 20.02 4.64
C GLU A 197 -12.09 18.73 4.91
N VAL A 198 -12.71 18.61 6.09
CA VAL A 198 -13.58 17.47 6.42
C VAL A 198 -15.02 17.79 6.06
N ARG A 199 -15.49 17.18 4.97
CA ARG A 199 -16.92 17.10 4.65
C ARG A 199 -17.62 16.22 5.69
N PRO A 200 -18.74 16.67 6.29
CA PRO A 200 -19.51 15.85 7.22
C PRO A 200 -20.19 14.70 6.48
N GLU A 201 -20.36 13.57 7.17
CA GLU A 201 -21.19 12.43 6.73
C GLU A 201 -20.86 11.90 5.32
N GLU A 202 -19.59 11.95 4.94
CA GLU A 202 -19.13 11.49 3.63
C GLU A 202 -18.90 9.97 3.58
N TYR A 203 -18.43 9.37 4.67
CA TYR A 203 -17.95 7.99 4.70
C TYR A 203 -18.83 7.10 5.57
N ASP A 204 -19.05 5.87 5.10
CA ASP A 204 -19.70 4.82 5.88
C ASP A 204 -18.67 4.12 6.77
N THR A 205 -17.43 3.99 6.31
CA THR A 205 -16.33 3.32 7.01
C THR A 205 -15.04 4.13 6.93
N ILE A 206 -14.35 4.32 8.05
CA ILE A 206 -13.03 4.97 8.11
C ILE A 206 -12.04 4.03 8.78
N LEU A 207 -10.90 3.82 8.13
CA LEU A 207 -9.78 3.03 8.62
C LEU A 207 -8.70 3.97 9.16
N ALA A 208 -8.27 3.71 10.39
CA ALA A 208 -7.16 4.41 11.05
C ALA A 208 -6.17 3.35 11.57
N LEU A 209 -5.48 2.68 10.64
CA LEU A 209 -4.72 1.47 10.94
C LEU A 209 -3.23 1.77 11.15
N SER A 210 -2.70 1.63 12.37
CA SER A 210 -1.30 1.94 12.69
C SER A 210 -0.90 3.41 12.39
N ILE A 211 -1.84 4.34 12.48
CA ILE A 211 -1.59 5.76 12.18
C ILE A 211 -1.56 6.67 13.42
N THR A 212 -2.24 6.29 14.51
CA THR A 212 -2.42 7.14 15.70
C THR A 212 -1.10 7.62 16.29
N LYS A 213 -0.12 6.74 16.50
CA LYS A 213 1.20 7.14 17.01
C LYS A 213 1.85 8.25 16.21
N TRP A 214 1.78 8.19 14.88
CA TRP A 214 2.46 9.15 14.01
C TRP A 214 1.80 10.52 14.11
N ILE A 215 0.46 10.57 14.12
CA ILE A 215 -0.27 11.82 14.36
C ILE A 215 0.03 12.36 15.76
N HIS A 216 0.13 11.48 16.78
CA HIS A 216 0.35 11.87 18.17
C HIS A 216 1.73 12.52 18.40
N ILE A 217 2.82 11.88 17.96
CA ILE A 217 4.19 12.40 18.17
C ILE A 217 4.53 13.62 17.30
N HIS A 218 3.66 13.97 16.34
CA HIS A 218 3.82 15.14 15.45
C HIS A 218 2.87 16.30 15.76
N ARG A 219 1.66 16.03 16.29
CA ARG A 219 0.63 17.05 16.56
C ARG A 219 0.12 17.07 18.01
N GLY A 220 0.71 16.25 18.88
CA GLY A 220 0.41 16.17 20.30
C GLY A 220 -1.04 15.76 20.61
N ASP A 221 -1.41 15.95 21.87
CA ASP A 221 -2.74 15.59 22.38
C ASP A 221 -3.86 16.38 21.69
N HIS A 222 -3.62 17.66 21.39
CA HIS A 222 -4.56 18.49 20.64
C HIS A 222 -4.81 17.88 19.25
N GLY A 223 -3.75 17.55 18.51
CA GLY A 223 -3.86 16.89 17.21
C GLY A 223 -4.59 15.56 17.26
N MET A 224 -4.33 14.73 18.29
CA MET A 224 -5.02 13.46 18.47
C MET A 224 -6.51 13.61 18.79
N LYS A 225 -6.86 14.54 19.68
CA LYS A 225 -8.26 14.86 20.01
C LYS A 225 -9.01 15.45 18.81
N VAL A 226 -8.35 16.28 18.00
CA VAL A 226 -8.89 16.80 16.73
C VAL A 226 -9.04 15.69 15.68
N PHE A 227 -8.09 14.75 15.58
CA PHE A 227 -8.15 13.62 14.66
C PHE A 227 -9.41 12.77 14.87
N PHE A 228 -9.68 12.35 16.11
CA PHE A 228 -10.88 11.57 16.41
C PHE A 228 -12.18 12.34 16.17
N LYS A 229 -12.24 13.63 16.53
CA LYS A 229 -13.40 14.50 16.23
C LYS A 229 -13.62 14.69 14.72
N ARG A 230 -12.55 14.78 13.92
CA ARG A 230 -12.60 14.84 12.45
C ARG A 230 -13.16 13.55 11.86
N ILE A 231 -12.73 12.38 12.35
CA ILE A 231 -13.28 11.08 11.93
C ILE A 231 -14.79 11.04 12.21
N TYR A 232 -15.20 11.36 13.44
CA TYR A 232 -16.62 11.33 13.82
C TYR A 232 -17.49 12.31 13.00
N LYS A 233 -16.96 13.50 12.66
CA LYS A 233 -17.62 14.41 11.71
C LYS A 233 -17.76 13.77 10.32
N ALA A 234 -16.70 13.15 9.81
CA ALA A 234 -16.64 12.56 8.48
C ALA A 234 -17.52 11.31 8.30
N LEU A 235 -17.77 10.58 9.39
CA LEU A 235 -18.67 9.42 9.41
C LEU A 235 -20.14 9.82 9.27
N LYS A 236 -20.89 9.05 8.49
CA LYS A 236 -22.36 9.05 8.46
C LYS A 236 -22.95 8.54 9.79
N PRO A 237 -24.25 8.77 10.06
CA PRO A 237 -24.97 8.04 11.10
C PRO A 237 -24.88 6.53 10.89
N ASN A 238 -24.60 5.76 11.96
CA ASN A 238 -24.26 4.33 11.93
C ASN A 238 -22.97 3.98 11.17
N GLY A 239 -22.15 4.98 10.82
CA GLY A 239 -20.84 4.79 10.20
C GLY A 239 -19.82 4.25 11.21
N VAL A 240 -18.79 3.55 10.74
CA VAL A 240 -17.83 2.82 11.58
C VAL A 240 -16.39 3.30 11.43
N LEU A 241 -15.71 3.48 12.56
CA LEU A 241 -14.26 3.66 12.64
C LEU A 241 -13.61 2.30 12.96
N VAL A 242 -12.72 1.81 12.09
CA VAL A 242 -11.82 0.68 12.36
C VAL A 242 -10.46 1.21 12.79
N LEU A 243 -10.10 1.01 14.06
CA LEU A 243 -8.93 1.60 14.69
C LEU A 243 -7.90 0.51 15.06
N GLU A 244 -6.64 0.70 14.68
CA GLU A 244 -5.50 -0.11 15.15
C GLU A 244 -4.50 0.79 15.87
N ILE A 245 -4.55 0.80 17.20
CA ILE A 245 -3.70 1.65 18.05
C ILE A 245 -2.33 0.99 18.22
N GLN A 246 -1.24 1.77 18.13
CA GLN A 246 0.10 1.28 18.47
C GLN A 246 0.38 1.42 19.98
N PRO A 247 1.00 0.42 20.64
CA PRO A 247 1.44 0.49 22.03
C PRO A 247 2.36 1.69 22.32
N PHE A 248 2.17 2.31 23.49
CA PHE A 248 2.83 3.57 23.88
C PHE A 248 4.35 3.42 24.07
N ASP A 249 4.84 2.26 24.52
CA ASP A 249 6.27 1.92 24.59
C ASP A 249 7.00 2.06 23.23
N THR A 250 6.26 1.97 22.13
CA THR A 250 6.82 2.11 20.78
C THR A 250 6.91 3.56 20.27
N TYR A 251 6.52 4.55 21.09
CA TYR A 251 6.54 5.99 20.78
C TYR A 251 7.94 6.58 20.98
N GLU A 252 8.47 6.47 22.20
CA GLU A 252 9.76 7.03 22.62
C GLU A 252 10.91 6.67 21.64
N ARG A 253 10.98 5.40 21.22
CA ARG A 253 11.98 4.90 20.26
C ARG A 253 11.91 5.57 18.87
N ARG A 254 10.78 6.18 18.52
CA ARG A 254 10.58 6.92 17.26
C ARG A 254 10.75 8.42 17.46
N ALA A 255 10.28 8.95 18.59
CA ALA A 255 10.47 10.34 19.01
C ALA A 255 11.96 10.72 19.20
N LYS A 256 12.78 9.82 19.76
CA LYS A 256 14.25 9.97 19.93
C LYS A 256 15.06 10.21 18.63
N LYS A 257 14.42 10.28 17.45
CA LYS A 257 15.09 10.52 16.16
C LYS A 257 15.10 11.99 15.74
N ASP A 258 14.31 12.84 16.38
CA ASP A 258 14.15 14.25 16.07
C ASP A 258 13.73 15.01 17.34
N GLU A 259 14.44 16.09 17.65
CA GLU A 259 14.26 16.87 18.88
C GLU A 259 12.84 17.43 19.04
N THR A 260 12.20 17.84 17.93
CA THR A 260 10.82 18.33 17.93
C THR A 260 9.84 17.22 18.31
N THR A 261 10.00 16.02 17.72
CA THR A 261 9.15 14.88 18.07
C THR A 261 9.42 14.32 19.46
N MET A 262 10.64 14.50 20.00
CA MET A 262 10.95 14.15 21.39
C MET A 262 10.27 15.10 22.38
N ALA A 263 10.40 16.41 22.19
CA ALA A 263 9.70 17.40 23.01
C ALA A 263 8.16 17.25 22.92
N MET A 264 7.64 16.90 21.74
CA MET A 264 6.23 16.56 21.57
C MET A 264 5.84 15.30 22.37
N PHE A 265 6.64 14.24 22.30
CA PHE A 265 6.41 13.02 23.08
C PHE A 265 6.46 13.25 24.60
N GLU A 266 7.39 14.06 25.08
CA GLU A 266 7.53 14.43 26.50
C GLU A 266 6.36 15.28 27.02
N SER A 267 5.58 15.91 26.13
CA SER A 267 4.37 16.67 26.47
C SER A 267 3.05 15.91 26.27
N ILE A 268 3.09 14.60 25.99
CA ILE A 268 1.88 13.77 25.91
C ILE A 268 1.35 13.46 27.30
N GLU A 269 0.12 13.92 27.58
CA GLU A 269 -0.66 13.53 28.77
C GLU A 269 -1.79 12.57 28.38
N PHE A 270 -2.39 12.75 27.20
CA PHE A 270 -3.50 11.94 26.66
C PHE A 270 -2.98 10.66 26.01
N VAL A 271 -2.66 9.65 26.81
CA VAL A 271 -2.04 8.39 26.36
C VAL A 271 -3.02 7.44 25.65
N PRO A 272 -2.53 6.49 24.83
CA PRO A 272 -3.35 5.51 24.09
C PRO A 272 -4.45 4.80 24.89
N ASP A 273 -4.21 4.50 26.16
CA ASP A 273 -5.16 3.79 27.03
C ASP A 273 -6.43 4.61 27.29
N GLN A 274 -6.33 5.95 27.24
CA GLN A 274 -7.44 6.89 27.40
C GLN A 274 -8.21 7.14 26.09
N PHE A 275 -7.73 6.64 24.94
CA PHE A 275 -8.39 6.86 23.65
C PHE A 275 -9.79 6.26 23.62
N HIS A 276 -10.01 5.13 24.31
CA HIS A 276 -11.30 4.46 24.37
C HIS A 276 -12.37 5.33 25.07
N GLU A 277 -12.08 5.76 26.30
CA GLU A 277 -12.94 6.64 27.09
C GLU A 277 -13.23 7.95 26.33
N PHE A 278 -12.22 8.57 25.74
CA PHE A 278 -12.41 9.78 24.93
C PHE A 278 -13.30 9.57 23.70
N LEU A 279 -13.17 8.43 23.00
CA LEU A 279 -14.00 8.10 21.84
C LEU A 279 -15.47 7.87 22.21
N MET A 280 -15.72 7.15 23.31
CA MET A 280 -17.09 6.91 23.79
C MET A 280 -17.70 8.20 24.37
N ASP A 281 -17.05 8.81 25.37
CA ASP A 281 -17.68 9.79 26.25
C ASP A 281 -17.55 11.23 25.75
N THR A 282 -16.47 11.55 25.02
CA THR A 282 -16.21 12.94 24.55
C THR A 282 -16.45 13.13 23.05
N VAL A 283 -16.23 12.10 22.23
CA VAL A 283 -16.47 12.15 20.79
C VAL A 283 -17.91 11.69 20.44
N GLY A 284 -18.49 10.77 21.23
CA GLY A 284 -19.89 10.36 21.11
C GLY A 284 -20.13 9.17 20.19
N PHE A 285 -19.17 8.23 20.09
CA PHE A 285 -19.44 6.93 19.47
C PHE A 285 -20.42 6.12 20.34
N SER A 286 -21.46 5.55 19.75
CA SER A 286 -22.57 4.89 20.45
C SER A 286 -22.27 3.46 20.91
N SER A 287 -21.35 2.76 20.24
CA SER A 287 -20.95 1.40 20.58
C SER A 287 -19.55 1.06 20.05
N TYR A 288 -18.95 -0.01 20.58
CA TYR A 288 -17.67 -0.52 20.12
C TYR A 288 -17.60 -2.06 20.16
N LYS A 289 -16.67 -2.63 19.39
CA LYS A 289 -16.35 -4.05 19.36
C LYS A 289 -14.85 -4.24 19.15
N THR A 290 -14.17 -4.81 20.13
CA THR A 290 -12.77 -5.24 19.99
C THR A 290 -12.73 -6.61 19.29
N LEU A 291 -12.01 -6.69 18.19
CA LEU A 291 -11.75 -7.93 17.46
C LEU A 291 -10.56 -8.68 18.06
N LYS A 292 -10.32 -9.91 17.60
CA LYS A 292 -9.13 -10.67 17.96
C LYS A 292 -7.85 -9.92 17.54
N VAL A 293 -6.74 -10.28 18.15
CA VAL A 293 -5.41 -9.87 17.66
C VAL A 293 -5.11 -10.65 16.38
N PRO A 294 -4.74 -10.01 15.25
CA PRO A 294 -4.33 -10.73 14.05
C PRO A 294 -3.06 -11.53 14.32
N GLU A 295 -2.99 -12.75 13.80
CA GLU A 295 -1.75 -13.53 13.80
C GLU A 295 -0.68 -12.79 12.99
N GLY A 296 0.54 -12.73 13.49
CA GLY A 296 1.59 -11.93 12.84
C GLY A 296 2.93 -11.97 13.55
N HIS A 297 3.87 -11.17 13.03
CA HIS A 297 5.19 -11.02 13.64
C HIS A 297 5.17 -10.15 14.89
N LYS A 298 6.04 -10.49 15.84
CA LYS A 298 6.23 -9.78 17.12
C LYS A 298 6.25 -8.26 16.94
N GLY A 299 5.24 -7.59 17.49
CA GLY A 299 5.06 -6.13 17.43
C GLY A 299 4.09 -5.61 16.35
N PHE A 300 3.52 -6.49 15.52
CA PHE A 300 2.35 -6.21 14.66
C PHE A 300 1.05 -6.87 15.17
N GLU A 301 1.17 -7.74 16.16
CA GLU A 301 0.06 -8.33 16.94
C GLU A 301 -0.62 -7.21 17.75
N ARG A 302 -1.67 -6.60 17.20
CA ARG A 302 -2.44 -5.52 17.85
C ARG A 302 -3.94 -5.72 17.62
N PRO A 303 -4.79 -5.51 18.64
CA PRO A 303 -6.23 -5.62 18.45
C PRO A 303 -6.73 -4.55 17.47
N LEU A 304 -7.73 -4.92 16.67
CA LEU A 304 -8.56 -3.97 15.93
C LEU A 304 -9.78 -3.65 16.78
N THR A 305 -10.13 -2.38 16.92
CA THR A 305 -11.38 -1.97 17.58
C THR A 305 -12.25 -1.24 16.58
N ILE A 306 -13.49 -1.70 16.42
CA ILE A 306 -14.52 -1.05 15.63
C ILE A 306 -15.34 -0.18 16.57
N TYR A 307 -15.54 1.10 16.23
CA TYR A 307 -16.45 2.02 16.91
C TYR A 307 -17.57 2.43 15.94
N THR A 308 -18.82 2.43 16.40
CA THR A 308 -19.99 2.82 15.60
C THR A 308 -20.49 4.19 16.05
N LYS A 309 -20.76 5.08 15.09
CA LYS A 309 -21.37 6.39 15.32
C LYS A 309 -22.88 6.24 15.52
#